data_AF-A0A7L4TGE9-F1
#
_entry.id   AF-A0A7L4TGE9-F1
#
_cell.length_a   1.000
_cell.length_b   1.000
_cell.length_c   1.000
_cell.angle_alpha   90.00
_cell.angle_beta   90.00
_cell.angle_gamma   90.00
#
_symmetry.space_group_name_H-M   'P 1'
#
loop_
_entity.id
_entity.type
_entity.pdbx_description
1 polymer ?
#
loop_
_entity_poly.entity_id
_entity_poly.type
_entity_poly.pdbx_seq_one_letter_code
_entity_poly.pdbx_strand_id
1 'polypeptide(L)'
;MNRRKFIINTGLGAIGLYLAPTLVSCTNSNAVNLDTILGQSASFLASTKYLSKEGNKNFGYYHFDESNFTIENYKGKESFIFYENSKITGYTLQIEGNDLFKHTAENISKKMGNSKTNYKNDFGEELQWNKNGKIIKLSCNDFKDLPKLTFYSEFVEVTKLIL
;
A
#
# COMPACT_ATOMS: atom_id res chain seq x y z
N MET A 1 30.22 40.06 38.95
CA MET A 1 29.79 40.39 37.57
C MET A 1 30.89 39.89 36.63
N ASN A 2 30.83 38.84 35.81
CA ASN A 2 29.83 38.44 34.80
C ASN A 2 29.90 36.93 34.50
N ARG A 3 29.52 36.06 35.46
CA ARG A 3 29.36 34.60 35.22
C ARG A 3 27.96 34.06 35.51
N ARG A 4 27.00 34.94 35.86
CA ARG A 4 25.60 34.60 36.17
C ARG A 4 24.59 35.00 35.08
N LYS A 5 25.05 35.40 33.89
CA LYS A 5 24.17 35.71 32.74
C LYS A 5 24.10 34.64 31.66
N PHE A 6 24.83 33.51 31.81
CA PHE A 6 24.83 32.46 30.80
C PHE A 6 23.84 31.31 31.08
N ILE A 7 23.44 31.10 32.34
CA ILE A 7 22.55 29.98 32.70
C ILE A 7 21.05 30.34 32.59
N ILE A 8 20.70 31.62 32.42
CA ILE A 8 19.30 32.05 32.31
C ILE A 8 18.81 32.11 30.85
N ASN A 9 19.70 32.08 29.84
CA ASN A 9 19.30 32.00 28.43
C ASN A 9 19.46 30.60 27.79
N THR A 10 20.00 29.62 28.52
CA THR A 10 20.03 28.21 28.06
C THR A 10 18.99 27.33 28.79
N GLY A 11 18.15 27.93 29.64
CA GLY A 11 17.04 27.25 30.32
C GLY A 11 15.68 27.40 29.64
N LEU A 12 15.53 28.37 28.72
CA LEU A 12 14.28 28.63 27.99
C LEU A 12 14.29 28.10 26.55
N GLY A 13 15.38 27.49 26.09
CA GLY A 13 15.48 26.85 24.77
C GLY A 13 15.18 25.35 24.75
N ALA A 14 15.03 24.70 25.91
CA ALA A 14 14.92 23.25 26.01
C ALA A 14 13.53 22.73 26.42
N ILE A 15 12.56 23.62 26.65
CA ILE A 15 11.16 23.25 26.96
C ILE A 15 10.25 23.45 25.72
N GLY A 16 10.78 24.01 24.63
CA GLY A 16 10.05 24.25 23.37
C GLY A 16 10.05 23.08 22.37
N LEU A 17 10.70 21.96 22.66
CA LEU A 17 10.84 20.81 21.73
C LEU A 17 10.15 19.52 22.21
N TYR A 18 9.29 19.61 23.23
CA TYR A 18 8.44 18.51 23.69
C TYR A 18 6.96 18.68 23.35
N LEU A 19 6.62 19.63 22.50
CA LEU A 19 5.43 19.51 21.67
C LEU A 19 5.90 18.92 20.35
N ALA A 20 6.04 17.58 20.35
CA ALA A 20 5.81 16.87 19.11
C ALA A 20 4.53 17.47 18.50
N PRO A 21 4.48 17.80 17.20
CA PRO A 21 3.19 17.76 16.57
C PRO A 21 2.78 16.29 16.74
N THR A 22 2.02 16.01 17.78
CA THR A 22 0.92 15.09 17.63
C THR A 22 0.15 15.69 16.46
N LEU A 23 0.52 15.24 15.26
CA LEU A 23 -0.40 15.09 14.16
C LEU A 23 -1.47 14.15 14.71
N VAL A 24 -2.29 14.68 15.61
CA VAL A 24 -3.66 14.27 15.77
C VAL A 24 -4.23 14.66 14.43
N SER A 25 -4.08 13.75 13.48
CA SER A 25 -4.83 13.77 12.26
C SER A 25 -6.26 13.61 12.70
N CYS A 26 -6.92 14.73 13.01
CA CYS A 26 -8.35 14.84 13.05
C CYS A 26 -8.84 14.64 11.61
N THR A 27 -8.83 13.40 11.14
CA THR A 27 -9.49 13.03 9.90
C THR A 27 -10.54 12.00 10.21
N ASN A 28 -11.75 12.52 10.37
CA ASN A 28 -12.94 11.79 9.98
C ASN A 28 -12.67 11.17 8.59
N SER A 29 -12.77 9.84 8.49
CA SER A 29 -12.88 9.08 7.24
C SER A 29 -11.79 9.29 6.17
N ASN A 30 -10.51 9.20 6.51
CA ASN A 30 -9.44 9.18 5.50
C ASN A 30 -9.28 7.80 4.87
N ALA A 31 -9.57 7.71 3.57
CA ALA A 31 -9.26 6.56 2.75
C ALA A 31 -7.76 6.21 2.81
N VAL A 32 -7.45 4.91 2.84
CA VAL A 32 -6.09 4.38 2.92
C VAL A 32 -5.36 4.58 1.58
N ASN A 33 -4.25 5.32 1.57
CA ASN A 33 -3.46 5.53 0.36
C ASN A 33 -2.53 4.32 0.07
N LEU A 34 -2.93 3.49 -0.90
CA LEU A 34 -2.23 2.26 -1.29
C LEU A 34 -0.80 2.49 -1.82
N ASP A 35 -0.48 3.68 -2.34
CA ASP A 35 0.88 3.97 -2.84
C ASP A 35 1.93 4.01 -1.72
N THR A 36 1.49 4.18 -0.47
CA THR A 36 2.40 4.43 0.67
C THR A 36 2.30 3.40 1.79
N ILE A 37 1.32 2.49 1.76
CA ILE A 37 1.00 1.62 2.91
C ILE A 37 2.03 0.52 3.20
N LEU A 38 2.83 0.11 2.22
CA LEU A 38 3.69 -1.06 2.36
C LEU A 38 4.77 -0.82 3.41
N GLY A 39 4.98 -1.82 4.28
CA GLY A 39 5.91 -1.75 5.41
C GLY A 39 5.39 -0.98 6.63
N GLN A 40 4.25 -0.28 6.52
CA GLN A 40 3.63 0.39 7.66
C GLN A 40 3.00 -0.63 8.63
N SER A 41 2.76 -0.21 9.88
CA SER A 41 2.11 -1.04 10.89
C SER A 41 0.65 -1.32 10.54
N ALA A 42 0.19 -2.56 10.57
CA ALA A 42 -1.22 -2.89 10.36
C ALA A 42 -2.16 -2.27 11.43
N SER A 43 -1.61 -1.77 12.54
CA SER A 43 -2.39 -1.13 13.60
C SER A 43 -3.13 0.13 13.16
N PHE A 44 -2.66 0.90 12.16
CA PHE A 44 -3.41 2.07 11.69
C PHE A 44 -4.66 1.68 10.89
N LEU A 45 -4.68 0.49 10.28
CA LEU A 45 -5.86 -0.05 9.61
C LEU A 45 -6.99 -0.32 10.60
N ALA A 46 -6.67 -0.53 11.89
CA ALA A 46 -7.66 -0.71 12.95
C ALA A 46 -8.50 0.55 13.23
N SER A 47 -8.02 1.73 12.80
CA SER A 47 -8.73 3.00 12.95
C SER A 47 -9.71 3.29 11.79
N THR A 48 -9.65 2.50 10.73
CA THR A 48 -10.47 2.66 9.52
C THR A 48 -11.68 1.73 9.58
N LYS A 49 -12.82 2.15 9.02
CA LYS A 49 -14.01 1.30 8.89
C LYS A 49 -13.80 0.31 7.74
N TYR A 50 -13.30 -0.88 8.03
CA TYR A 50 -13.12 -1.98 7.05
C TYR A 50 -14.34 -2.89 7.01
N LEU A 51 -14.56 -3.56 5.87
CA LEU A 51 -15.68 -4.49 5.68
C LEU A 51 -15.52 -5.77 6.49
N SER A 52 -14.30 -6.31 6.54
CA SER A 52 -13.97 -7.50 7.33
C SER A 52 -12.46 -7.60 7.56
N LYS A 53 -12.08 -8.18 8.71
CA LYS A 53 -10.72 -8.63 9.02
C LYS A 53 -10.73 -10.15 9.07
N GLU A 54 -9.81 -10.77 8.35
CA GLU A 54 -9.68 -12.22 8.25
C GLU A 54 -8.27 -12.66 8.65
N GLY A 55 -8.15 -13.87 9.20
CA GLY A 55 -6.88 -14.45 9.66
C GLY A 55 -6.58 -14.27 11.16
N ASN A 56 -5.31 -14.43 11.54
CA ASN A 56 -4.85 -14.42 12.92
C ASN A 56 -3.89 -13.25 13.21
N LYS A 57 -3.41 -13.13 14.45
CA LYS A 57 -2.54 -12.02 14.87
C LYS A 57 -1.22 -11.89 14.09
N ASN A 58 -0.73 -12.97 13.48
CA ASN A 58 0.55 -13.03 12.77
C ASN A 58 0.37 -12.92 11.26
N PHE A 59 -0.75 -13.37 10.71
CA PHE A 59 -1.02 -13.34 9.28
C PHE A 59 -2.52 -13.14 9.03
N GLY A 60 -2.85 -12.17 8.20
CA GLY A 60 -4.23 -11.93 7.80
C GLY A 60 -4.36 -10.83 6.76
N TYR A 61 -5.60 -10.46 6.50
CA TYR A 61 -5.90 -9.36 5.59
C TYR A 61 -7.11 -8.55 6.04
N TYR A 62 -7.21 -7.36 5.49
CA TYR A 62 -8.33 -6.44 5.65
C TYR A 62 -8.95 -6.17 4.29
N HIS A 63 -10.28 -6.13 4.26
CA HIS A 63 -11.07 -5.85 3.07
C HIS A 63 -11.58 -4.40 3.06
N PHE A 64 -11.33 -3.70 1.95
CA PHE A 64 -11.69 -2.30 1.73
C PHE A 64 -12.55 -2.14 0.46
N ASP A 65 -13.65 -1.41 0.59
CA ASP A 65 -14.42 -0.90 -0.55
C ASP A 65 -13.72 0.30 -1.21
N GLU A 66 -14.12 0.61 -2.44
CA GLU A 66 -13.69 1.79 -3.22
C GLU A 66 -13.59 3.08 -2.38
N SER A 67 -14.54 3.34 -1.48
CA SER A 67 -14.57 4.56 -0.67
C SER A 67 -13.52 4.62 0.44
N ASN A 68 -12.84 3.50 0.73
CA ASN A 68 -11.94 3.36 1.87
C ASN A 68 -10.46 3.29 1.47
N PHE A 69 -10.13 3.40 0.19
CA PHE A 69 -8.75 3.49 -0.28
C PHE A 69 -8.59 4.50 -1.42
N THR A 70 -7.35 4.93 -1.63
CA THR A 70 -6.95 5.73 -2.79
C THR A 70 -5.68 5.15 -3.38
N ILE A 71 -5.51 5.33 -4.69
CA ILE A 71 -4.29 4.98 -5.40
C ILE A 71 -4.09 5.96 -6.56
N GLU A 72 -2.85 6.33 -6.82
CA GLU A 72 -2.50 7.23 -7.91
C GLU A 72 -2.79 6.55 -9.26
N ASN A 73 -3.40 7.29 -10.18
CA ASN A 73 -3.65 6.89 -11.58
C ASN A 73 -4.69 5.77 -11.80
N TYR A 74 -5.31 5.22 -10.76
CA TYR A 74 -6.35 4.19 -10.91
C TYR A 74 -7.59 4.50 -10.09
N LYS A 75 -8.72 3.99 -10.59
CA LYS A 75 -9.97 3.92 -9.84
C LYS A 75 -10.25 2.46 -9.55
N GLY A 76 -10.03 2.05 -8.30
CA GLY A 76 -10.30 0.67 -7.87
C GLY A 76 -11.74 0.50 -7.39
N LYS A 77 -12.23 -0.72 -7.46
CA LYS A 77 -13.52 -1.13 -6.89
C LYS A 77 -13.37 -1.67 -5.46
N GLU A 78 -12.29 -2.39 -5.23
CA GLU A 78 -12.06 -3.17 -4.01
C GLU A 78 -10.57 -3.41 -3.81
N SER A 79 -10.14 -3.47 -2.56
CA SER A 79 -8.77 -3.81 -2.20
C SER A 79 -8.70 -4.74 -1.00
N PHE A 80 -7.76 -5.69 -1.06
CA PHE A 80 -7.36 -6.49 0.08
C PHE A 80 -5.96 -6.09 0.50
N ILE A 81 -5.78 -5.73 1.77
CA ILE A 81 -4.49 -5.34 2.34
C ILE A 81 -4.00 -6.45 3.25
N PHE A 82 -2.85 -7.03 2.91
CA PHE A 82 -2.26 -8.18 3.60
C PHE A 82 -1.24 -7.71 4.63
N TYR A 83 -1.22 -8.37 5.78
CA TYR A 83 -0.22 -8.14 6.81
C TYR A 83 0.40 -9.42 7.33
N GLU A 84 1.67 -9.31 7.71
CA GLU A 84 2.44 -10.33 8.40
C GLU A 84 3.16 -9.71 9.59
N ASN A 85 3.10 -10.36 10.76
CA ASN A 85 3.72 -9.90 12.01
C ASN A 85 3.42 -8.42 12.32
N SER A 86 2.16 -8.02 12.14
CA SER A 86 1.66 -6.64 12.29
C SER A 86 2.25 -5.60 11.32
N LYS A 87 2.90 -5.99 10.23
CA LYS A 87 3.35 -5.09 9.15
C LYS A 87 2.61 -5.40 7.86
N ILE A 88 2.24 -4.37 7.12
CA ILE A 88 1.63 -4.52 5.80
C ILE A 88 2.69 -5.00 4.80
N THR A 89 2.43 -6.13 4.17
CA THR A 89 3.38 -6.80 3.25
C THR A 89 2.94 -6.75 1.79
N GLY A 90 1.65 -6.51 1.55
CA GLY A 90 1.13 -6.41 0.20
C GLY A 90 -0.30 -5.91 0.15
N TYR A 91 -0.77 -5.67 -1.07
CA TYR A 91 -2.19 -5.45 -1.34
C TYR A 91 -2.58 -6.00 -2.72
N THR A 92 -3.87 -6.23 -2.89
CA THR A 92 -4.49 -6.42 -4.20
C THR A 92 -5.49 -5.29 -4.44
N LEU A 93 -5.67 -4.95 -5.71
CA LEU A 93 -6.58 -3.91 -6.16
C LEU A 93 -7.32 -4.45 -7.38
N GLN A 94 -8.65 -4.43 -7.30
CA GLN A 94 -9.51 -4.75 -8.42
C GLN A 94 -9.89 -3.45 -9.15
N ILE A 95 -9.67 -3.42 -10.47
CA ILE A 95 -9.97 -2.29 -11.35
C ILE A 95 -11.03 -2.74 -12.35
N GLU A 96 -12.05 -1.91 -12.58
CA GLU A 96 -13.07 -2.17 -13.59
C GLU A 96 -12.55 -1.87 -15.00
N GLY A 97 -12.77 -2.81 -15.92
CA GLY A 97 -12.33 -2.75 -17.31
C GLY A 97 -11.03 -3.50 -17.61
N ASN A 98 -10.97 -4.14 -18.79
CA ASN A 98 -9.76 -4.78 -19.31
C ASN A 98 -8.97 -3.87 -20.28
N ASP A 99 -9.59 -2.79 -20.76
CA ASP A 99 -8.96 -1.83 -21.69
C ASP A 99 -7.75 -1.12 -21.06
N LEU A 100 -7.73 -1.03 -19.72
CA LEU A 100 -6.61 -0.49 -18.97
C LEU A 100 -5.45 -1.46 -18.81
N PHE A 101 -5.60 -2.75 -19.13
CA PHE A 101 -4.56 -3.75 -18.89
C PHE A 101 -3.26 -3.39 -19.60
N LYS A 102 -3.31 -3.10 -20.91
CA LYS A 102 -2.12 -2.75 -21.69
C LYS A 102 -1.46 -1.46 -21.20
N HIS A 103 -2.27 -0.42 -20.99
CA HIS A 103 -1.78 0.86 -20.46
C HIS A 103 -1.14 0.72 -19.08
N THR A 104 -1.76 -0.08 -18.20
CA THR A 104 -1.23 -0.38 -16.86
C THR A 104 0.07 -1.17 -16.94
N ALA A 105 0.11 -2.20 -17.79
CA ALA A 105 1.31 -3.00 -18.03
C ALA A 105 2.47 -2.13 -18.55
N GLU A 106 2.21 -1.20 -19.45
CA GLU A 106 3.20 -0.25 -19.96
C GLU A 106 3.70 0.69 -18.85
N ASN A 107 2.81 1.24 -18.04
CA ASN A 107 3.20 2.13 -16.94
C ASN A 107 4.01 1.43 -15.86
N ILE A 108 3.66 0.18 -15.53
CA ILE A 108 4.46 -0.64 -14.61
C ILE A 108 5.81 -0.93 -15.26
N SER A 109 5.85 -1.31 -16.54
CA SER A 109 7.09 -1.63 -17.25
C SER A 109 8.05 -0.44 -17.35
N LYS A 110 7.52 0.79 -17.51
CA LYS A 110 8.34 2.02 -17.44
C LYS A 110 9.06 2.18 -16.09
N LYS A 111 8.42 1.81 -14.98
CA LYS A 111 8.97 1.93 -13.62
C LYS A 111 9.84 0.73 -13.22
N MET A 112 9.40 -0.48 -13.59
CA MET A 112 9.92 -1.76 -13.10
C MET A 112 10.82 -2.49 -14.13
N GLY A 113 10.82 -2.09 -15.39
CA GLY A 113 11.53 -2.77 -16.47
C GLY A 113 10.68 -3.87 -17.12
N ASN A 114 11.34 -4.91 -17.64
CA ASN A 114 10.67 -5.95 -18.41
C ASN A 114 9.77 -6.83 -17.52
N SER A 115 8.59 -7.17 -18.05
CA SER A 115 7.71 -8.17 -17.44
C SER A 115 8.06 -9.58 -17.90
N LYS A 116 7.62 -10.56 -17.12
CA LYS A 116 7.46 -11.95 -17.52
C LYS A 116 5.96 -12.24 -17.70
N THR A 117 5.59 -12.89 -18.80
CA THR A 117 4.25 -13.48 -18.94
C THR A 117 4.18 -14.78 -18.16
N ASN A 118 3.25 -14.88 -17.21
CA ASN A 118 3.01 -16.11 -16.45
C ASN A 118 2.03 -17.03 -17.19
N TYR A 119 0.97 -16.47 -17.78
CA TYR A 119 0.08 -17.17 -18.70
C TYR A 119 -0.59 -16.21 -19.68
N LYS A 120 -1.04 -16.76 -20.82
CA LYS A 120 -1.90 -16.10 -21.81
C LYS A 120 -2.73 -17.16 -22.52
N ASN A 121 -4.04 -17.15 -22.30
CA ASN A 121 -4.98 -18.13 -22.85
C ASN A 121 -6.40 -17.54 -22.91
N ASP A 122 -7.39 -18.36 -23.26
CA ASP A 122 -8.79 -17.96 -23.40
C ASP A 122 -9.43 -17.48 -22.07
N PHE A 123 -8.78 -17.73 -20.93
CA PHE A 123 -9.23 -17.27 -19.61
C PHE A 123 -8.64 -15.91 -19.21
N GLY A 124 -7.62 -15.44 -19.93
CA GLY A 124 -7.00 -14.13 -19.70
C GLY A 124 -5.48 -14.12 -19.83
N GLU A 125 -4.87 -13.10 -19.25
CA GLU A 125 -3.43 -12.88 -19.27
C GLU A 125 -2.93 -12.44 -17.89
N GLU A 126 -1.75 -12.92 -17.49
CA GLU A 126 -1.03 -12.43 -16.30
C GLU A 126 0.42 -12.07 -16.65
N LEU A 127 0.81 -10.88 -16.23
CA LEU A 127 2.17 -10.36 -16.29
C LEU A 127 2.71 -10.17 -14.87
N GLN A 128 4.01 -10.42 -14.70
CA GLN A 128 4.72 -10.24 -13.45
C GLN A 128 6.00 -9.42 -13.65
N TRP A 129 6.25 -8.49 -12.74
CA TRP A 129 7.51 -7.75 -12.63
C TRP A 129 8.17 -8.09 -11.30
N ASN A 130 9.50 -8.21 -11.30
CA ASN A 130 10.30 -8.36 -10.10
C ASN A 130 11.44 -7.34 -10.15
N LYS A 131 11.52 -6.45 -9.15
CA LYS A 131 12.61 -5.50 -9.00
C LYS A 131 12.82 -5.15 -7.54
N ASN A 132 14.06 -5.24 -7.06
CA ASN A 132 14.46 -4.82 -5.70
C ASN A 132 13.62 -5.45 -4.57
N GLY A 133 13.31 -6.75 -4.66
CA GLY A 133 12.47 -7.44 -3.66
C GLY A 133 10.98 -7.12 -3.76
N LYS A 134 10.56 -6.27 -4.70
CA LYS A 134 9.15 -5.98 -5.00
C LYS A 134 8.68 -6.87 -6.15
N ILE A 135 7.59 -7.58 -5.93
CA ILE A 135 6.88 -8.39 -6.91
C ILE A 135 5.56 -7.70 -7.21
N ILE A 136 5.33 -7.36 -8.48
CA ILE A 136 4.04 -6.87 -8.97
C ILE A 136 3.45 -7.90 -9.91
N LYS A 137 2.16 -8.19 -9.76
CA LYS A 137 1.38 -8.97 -10.73
C LYS A 137 0.24 -8.13 -11.27
N LEU A 138 0.00 -8.24 -12.57
CA LEU A 138 -1.15 -7.67 -13.24
C LEU A 138 -1.84 -8.78 -14.02
N SER A 139 -3.11 -9.03 -13.74
CA SER A 139 -3.91 -9.98 -14.50
C SER A 139 -5.19 -9.34 -15.01
N CYS A 140 -5.69 -9.82 -16.15
CA CYS A 140 -7.02 -9.48 -16.64
C CYS A 140 -7.78 -10.76 -17.02
N ASN A 141 -9.10 -10.71 -16.89
CA ASN A 141 -9.99 -11.73 -17.42
C ASN A 141 -10.59 -11.27 -18.76
N ASP A 142 -10.95 -12.22 -19.61
CA ASP A 142 -11.57 -11.93 -20.93
C ASP A 142 -12.87 -12.72 -21.17
N PHE A 143 -13.56 -13.09 -20.09
CA PHE A 143 -14.86 -13.74 -20.16
C PHE A 143 -15.93 -12.79 -20.70
N LYS A 144 -16.69 -13.22 -21.71
CA LYS A 144 -17.74 -12.41 -22.35
C LYS A 144 -18.89 -12.03 -21.43
N ASP A 145 -19.27 -12.93 -20.52
CA ASP A 145 -20.47 -12.79 -19.68
C ASP A 145 -20.15 -12.40 -18.23
N LEU A 146 -18.88 -12.09 -17.93
CA LEU A 146 -18.46 -11.62 -16.60
C LEU A 146 -17.98 -10.18 -16.69
N PRO A 147 -18.06 -9.43 -15.57
CA PRO A 147 -17.38 -8.15 -15.47
C PRO A 147 -15.91 -8.30 -15.89
N LYS A 148 -15.49 -7.43 -16.80
CA LYS A 148 -14.09 -7.30 -17.20
C LYS A 148 -13.34 -6.60 -16.07
N LEU A 149 -12.38 -7.30 -15.49
CA LEU A 149 -11.66 -6.88 -14.32
C LEU A 149 -10.17 -7.01 -14.57
N THR A 150 -9.45 -5.98 -14.17
CA THR A 150 -7.99 -6.00 -14.09
C THR A 150 -7.61 -6.07 -12.62
N PHE A 151 -6.82 -7.06 -12.24
CA PHE A 151 -6.31 -7.22 -10.88
C PHE A 151 -4.85 -6.83 -10.83
N TYR A 152 -4.54 -5.89 -9.95
CA TYR A 152 -3.19 -5.48 -9.62
C TYR A 152 -2.84 -6.02 -8.24
N SER A 153 -1.67 -6.64 -8.09
CA SER A 153 -1.15 -7.07 -6.80
C SER A 153 0.28 -6.60 -6.62
N GLU A 154 0.56 -6.02 -5.46
CA GLU A 154 1.90 -5.61 -5.08
C GLU A 154 2.31 -6.29 -3.77
N PHE A 155 3.47 -6.91 -3.79
CA PHE A 155 4.11 -7.55 -2.65
C PHE A 155 5.55 -7.07 -2.54
N VAL A 156 5.99 -6.74 -1.32
CA VAL A 156 7.39 -6.36 -1.06
C VAL A 156 7.97 -7.33 -0.05
N GLU A 157 8.90 -8.17 -0.53
CA GLU A 157 9.65 -9.06 0.32
C GLU A 157 10.81 -8.28 0.96
N VAL A 158 10.65 -7.87 2.22
CA VAL A 158 11.75 -7.28 2.98
C VAL A 158 12.54 -8.39 3.66
N THR A 159 13.30 -9.15 2.89
CA THR A 159 14.29 -10.10 3.42
C THR A 159 15.68 -9.64 3.01
N LYS A 160 16.33 -8.85 3.89
CA LYS A 160 17.78 -8.93 3.99
C LYS A 160 18.06 -10.23 4.72
N LEU A 161 18.50 -11.26 3.99
CA LEU A 161 19.29 -12.32 4.61
C LEU A 161 20.48 -11.63 5.29
N ILE A 162 20.45 -11.60 6.61
CA ILE A 162 21.68 -11.40 7.40
C ILE A 162 22.42 -12.73 7.23
N LEU A 163 23.42 -12.73 6.35
CA LEU A 163 24.45 -13.78 6.29
C LEU A 163 25.37 -13.63 7.50
#